data_AF-A0A3M1KHC7-F1
#
_entry.id   AF-A0A3M1KHC7-F1
#
_cell.length_a   1.000
_cell.length_b   1.000
_cell.length_c   1.000
_cell.angle_alpha   90.00
_cell.angle_beta   90.00
_cell.angle_gamma   90.00
#
_symmetry.space_group_name_H-M   'P 1'
#
loop_
_entity.id
_entity.type
_entity.pdbx_description
1 polymer ?
#
loop_
_entity_poly.entity_id
_entity_poly.type
_entity_poly.pdbx_seq_one_letter_code
_entity_poly.pdbx_strand_id
1 'polypeptide(L)' 'MNRLQDELSLADFSTWIRPLQGEVVGDHLTLFAPNRFVKEWFDQKYAARVLELWREMRGQDAAVSVRIGSAR' A
#
# COMPACT_ATOMS: atom_id res chain seq x y z
N MET A 1 -2.23 27.09 -8.30
CA MET A 1 -3.54 26.48 -8.63
C MET A 1 -3.32 25.03 -9.04
N ASN A 2 -2.91 24.13 -8.13
CA ASN A 2 -2.73 22.71 -8.47
C ASN A 2 -3.28 21.79 -7.36
N ARG A 3 -4.42 22.19 -6.79
CA ARG A 3 -5.19 21.38 -5.81
C ARG A 3 -6.01 20.27 -6.48
N LEU A 4 -5.77 19.97 -7.76
CA LEU A 4 -6.39 18.87 -8.52
C LEU A 4 -5.47 17.65 -8.69
N GLN A 5 -4.23 17.71 -8.19
CA GLN A 5 -3.43 16.50 -7.86
C GLN A 5 -3.95 15.78 -6.59
N ASP A 6 -5.03 16.31 -6.00
CA ASP A 6 -5.61 15.91 -4.71
C ASP A 6 -6.58 14.72 -4.83
N GLU A 7 -7.12 14.46 -6.02
CA GLU A 7 -7.96 13.29 -6.29
C GLU A 7 -7.28 12.44 -7.36
N LEU A 8 -6.37 11.58 -6.91
CA LEU A 8 -6.01 10.39 -7.69
C LEU A 8 -7.29 9.75 -8.19
N SER A 9 -7.52 9.86 -9.50
CA SER A 9 -8.62 9.20 -10.16
C SER A 9 -8.60 7.74 -9.72
N LEU A 10 -9.73 7.19 -9.26
CA LEU A 10 -9.88 5.76 -8.97
C LEU A 10 -9.34 4.85 -10.10
N ALA A 11 -9.24 5.39 -11.32
CA ALA A 11 -8.62 4.81 -12.49
C ALA A 11 -7.08 4.61 -12.38
N ASP A 12 -6.34 5.56 -11.81
CA ASP A 12 -4.90 5.40 -11.54
C ASP A 12 -4.67 4.40 -10.41
N PHE A 13 -5.51 4.45 -9.37
CA PHE A 13 -5.47 3.51 -8.25
C PHE A 13 -5.59 2.04 -8.73
N SER A 14 -6.53 1.76 -9.63
CA SER A 14 -6.73 0.42 -10.20
C SER A 14 -5.58 -0.03 -11.13
N THR A 15 -4.76 0.91 -11.61
CA THR A 15 -3.62 0.65 -12.50
C THR A 15 -2.33 0.38 -11.71
N TRP A 16 -2.12 1.08 -10.59
CA TRP A 16 -0.91 0.95 -9.77
C TRP A 16 -1.04 -0.02 -8.59
N ILE A 17 -2.26 -0.32 -8.10
CA ILE A 17 -2.50 -1.36 -7.06
C ILE A 17 -2.67 -2.76 -7.65
N ARG A 18 -3.18 -2.92 -8.87
CA ARG A 18 -3.29 -4.26 -9.49
C ARG A 18 -2.00 -5.08 -9.53
N PRO A 19 -0.79 -4.49 -9.72
CA PRO A 19 0.46 -5.25 -9.64
C PRO A 19 1.06 -5.35 -8.24
N LEU A 20 0.54 -4.62 -7.24
CA LEU A 20 1.01 -4.71 -5.86
C LEU A 20 0.54 -6.04 -5.27
N GLN A 21 1.40 -7.05 -5.37
CA GLN A 21 1.16 -8.32 -4.71
C GLN A 21 1.25 -8.11 -3.20
N GLY A 22 0.27 -8.65 -2.47
CA GLY A 22 0.22 -8.65 -1.02
C GLY A 22 0.35 -10.07 -0.50
N GLU A 23 1.32 -10.32 0.36
CA GLU A 23 1.45 -11.57 1.10
C GLU A 23 1.07 -11.31 2.56
N VAL A 24 0.12 -12.08 3.07
CA VAL A 24 -0.29 -12.03 4.47
C VAL A 24 0.27 -13.26 5.17
N VAL A 25 1.11 -13.03 6.19
CA VAL A 25 1.66 -14.09 7.03
C VAL A 25 1.26 -13.80 8.47
N GLY A 26 0.30 -14.56 8.99
CA GLY A 26 -0.29 -14.29 10.31
C GLY A 26 -0.96 -12.91 10.34
N ASP A 27 -0.47 -12.01 11.20
CA ASP A 27 -0.94 -10.63 11.35
C ASP A 27 -0.06 -9.60 10.65
N HIS A 28 0.86 -10.07 9.80
CA HIS A 28 1.75 -9.22 9.02
C HIS A 28 1.33 -9.18 7.56
N LEU A 29 1.08 -7.98 7.05
CA LEU A 29 0.82 -7.72 5.63
C LEU A 29 2.09 -7.21 4.96
N THR A 30 2.59 -7.93 3.96
CA THR A 30 3.73 -7.52 3.14
C THR A 30 3.27 -7.16 1.74
N LEU A 31 3.49 -5.90 1.33
CA LEU A 31 3.15 -5.40 0.00
C LEU A 31 4.41 -5.29 -0.86
N PHE A 32 4.33 -5.73 -2.11
CA PHE A 32 5.45 -5.75 -3.04
C PHE A 32 5.28 -4.69 -4.12
N ALA A 33 6.08 -3.63 -4.02
CA ALA A 33 6.12 -2.54 -4.99
C ALA A 33 7.07 -2.90 -6.15
N PRO A 34 6.69 -2.59 -7.41
CA PRO A 34 7.52 -2.90 -8.58
C PRO A 34 8.81 -2.07 -8.62
N ASN A 35 8.85 -0.90 -7.98
CA ASN A 35 10.03 -0.04 -7.90
C ASN A 35 9.97 0.89 -6.67
N ARG A 36 11.08 1.60 -6.41
CA ARG A 36 11.21 2.54 -5.28
C ARG A 36 10.21 3.69 -5.35
N PHE A 37 9.94 4.25 -6.53
CA PHE A 37 9.00 5.36 -6.69
C PHE A 37 7.59 4.97 -6.24
N VAL A 38 7.12 3.79 -6.64
CA VAL A 38 5.82 3.26 -6.20
C VAL A 38 5.83 2.99 -4.69
N LYS A 39 6.92 2.43 -4.13
CA LYS A 39 7.06 2.27 -2.68
C LYS A 39 6.91 3.62 -1.97
N GLU A 40 7.71 4.63 -2.33
CA GLU A 40 7.72 5.92 -1.65
C GLU A 40 6.39 6.66 -1.77
N TRP A 41 5.73 6.54 -2.92
CA TRP A 41 4.40 7.11 -3.11
C TRP A 41 3.35 6.39 -2.25
N PHE A 42 3.41 5.05 -2.18
CA PHE A 42 2.52 4.26 -1.33
C PHE A 42 2.76 4.54 0.16
N ASP A 43 4.02 4.65 0.57
CA ASP A 43 4.42 4.98 1.93
C ASP A 43 3.80 6.32 2.37
N GLN A 44 3.88 7.33 1.52
CA GLN A 44 3.38 8.67 1.82
C GLN A 44 1.85 8.79 1.77
N LYS A 45 1.19 8.10 0.84
CA LYS A 45 -0.26 8.27 0.60
C LYS A 45 -1.11 7.21 1.31
N TYR A 46 -0.63 5.98 1.41
CA TYR A 46 -1.44 4.81 1.79
C TYR A 46 -0.92 4.04 2.99
N ALA A 47 0.36 4.09 3.35
CA ALA A 47 0.87 3.25 4.44
C ALA A 47 0.15 3.50 5.77
N ALA A 48 -0.11 4.77 6.12
CA ALA A 48 -0.89 5.10 7.31
C ALA A 48 -2.30 4.51 7.24
N ARG A 49 -3.01 4.75 6.12
CA ARG A 49 -4.39 4.28 5.95
C ARG A 49 -4.50 2.75 5.93
N VAL A 50 -3.56 2.07 5.30
CA VAL A 50 -3.53 0.61 5.21
C VAL A 50 -3.17 -0.01 6.55
N LEU A 51 -2.25 0.58 7.30
CA LEU A 51 -1.93 0.14 8.66
C LEU A 51 -3.14 0.27 9.60
N GLU A 52 -3.86 1.39 9.53
CA GLU A 52 -5.09 1.58 10.32
C GLU A 52 -6.13 0.50 10.00
N LEU A 53 -6.48 0.33 8.73
CA LEU A 53 -7.44 -0.69 8.28
C LEU A 53 -6.99 -2.10 8.68
N TRP A 54 -5.69 -2.40 8.57
CA TRP A 54 -5.14 -3.70 8.93
C TRP A 54 -5.26 -3.97 10.43
N ARG A 55 -5.00 -2.96 11.27
CA ARG A 55 -5.18 -3.04 12.73
C ARG A 55 -6.63 -3.11 13.15
N GLU A 56 -7.55 -2.46 12.44
CA GLU A 56 -8.98 -2.60 12.69
C GLU A 56 -9.47 -4.04 12.45
N MET A 57 -8.87 -4.74 11.49
CA MET A 57 -9.26 -6.12 11.13
C MET A 57 -8.55 -7.20 11.97
N ARG A 58 -7.27 -6.99 12.31
CA ARG A 58 -6.40 -8.00 12.94
C ARG A 58 -6.02 -7.70 14.40
N GLY A 59 -6.25 -6.47 14.86
CA GLY A 59 -5.87 -6.00 16.20
C GLY A 59 -4.61 -5.14 16.20
N GLN A 60 -4.27 -4.59 17.37
CA GLN A 60 -3.17 -3.59 17.48
C GLN A 60 -1.77 -4.13 17.15
N ASP A 61 -1.57 -5.44 17.25
CA ASP A 61 -0.29 -6.11 16.93
C ASP A 61 -0.05 -6.24 15.42
N ALA A 62 -1.07 -5.96 14.61
CA ALA A 62 -0.99 -6.09 13.17
C ALA A 62 0.00 -5.07 12.56
N ALA A 63 0.82 -5.56 11.64
CA ALA A 63 1.90 -4.79 11.02
C ALA A 63 1.85 -4.85 9.50
N VAL A 64 2.26 -3.74 8.87
CA VAL A 64 2.31 -3.61 7.41
C VAL A 64 3.74 -3.28 7.00
N SER A 65 4.25 -3.94 5.97
CA SER A 65 5.59 -3.70 5.43
C SER A 65 5.56 -3.64 3.91
N VAL A 66 6.33 -2.74 3.32
CA VAL A 66 6.41 -2.58 1.87
C VAL A 66 7.82 -2.91 1.40
N ARG A 67 7.95 -3.87 0.49
CA ARG A 67 9.21 -4.34 -0.11
C ARG A 67 9.22 -4.03 -1.61
N ILE A 68 10.40 -3.83 -2.18
CA ILE A 68 10.56 -3.72 -3.64
C ILE A 68 10.76 -5.13 -4.20
N GLY A 69 10.02 -5.51 -5.23
CA GLY A 69 10.10 -6.82 -5.88
C GLY A 69 8.72 -7.40 -6.18
N SER A 70 8.64 -8.73 -6.23
CA SER A 70 7.42 -9.52 -6.41
C SER A 70 7.26 -10.51 -5.26
N ALA A 71 6.02 -10.79 -4.87
CA ALA A 71 5.69 -11.97 -4.08
C ALA A 71 5.98 -13.21 -4.95
N ARG A 72 6.64 -14.20 -4.37
CA ARG A 72 7.04 -15.42 -5.08
C ARG A 72 5.91 -16.43 -5.15
#